data_AF-A0A928N5I2-F1
#
_entry.id   AF-A0A928N5I2-F1
#
_cell.length_a   1.000
_cell.length_b   1.000
_cell.length_c   1.000
_cell.angle_alpha   90.00
_cell.angle_beta   90.00
_cell.angle_gamma   90.00
#
_symmetry.space_group_name_H-M   'P 1'
#
loop_
_entity.id
_entity.type
_entity.pdbx_description
1 polymer ?
#
loop_
_entity_poly.entity_id
_entity_poly.type
_entity_poly.pdbx_seq_one_letter_code
_entity_poly.pdbx_strand_id
1 'polypeptide(L)' 'MGVNRERINFEKIIGDYIDPQTGKSYKTTVGTIHYSKTGTHIVPERPIDWRD' A
#
# COMPACT_ATOMS: atom_id res chain seq x y z
N MET A 1 5.62 -11.26 6.92
CA MET A 1 4.22 -10.83 6.66
C MET A 1 3.30 -11.82 7.34
N GLY A 2 2.19 -11.38 7.95
CA GLY A 2 1.22 -12.31 8.52
C GLY A 2 0.58 -13.18 7.44
N VAL A 3 0.09 -14.37 7.81
CA VAL A 3 -0.41 -15.41 6.88
C VAL A 3 -1.60 -14.94 6.01
N ASN A 4 -2.24 -13.82 6.37
CA ASN A 4 -3.41 -13.23 5.68
C ASN A 4 -3.10 -11.85 5.08
N ARG A 5 -1.85 -11.60 4.67
CA ARG A 5 -1.43 -10.34 4.08
C ARG A 5 -0.65 -10.56 2.80
N GLU A 6 -1.05 -9.89 1.73
CA GLU A 6 -0.38 -9.92 0.43
C GLU A 6 -0.05 -8.50 -0.01
N ARG A 7 1.24 -8.23 -0.30
CA ARG A 7 1.67 -6.96 -0.88
C ARG A 7 1.75 -7.09 -2.39
N ILE A 8 0.97 -6.29 -3.10
CA ILE A 8 0.84 -6.39 -4.56
C ILE A 8 0.86 -5.00 -5.21
N ASN A 9 1.36 -4.94 -6.44
CA ASN A 9 1.21 -3.78 -7.32
C ASN A 9 -0.10 -3.95 -8.11
N PHE A 10 -1.05 -3.04 -7.91
CA PHE A 10 -2.36 -3.07 -8.54
C PHE A 10 -2.38 -2.50 -9.98
N GLU A 11 -1.23 -2.03 -10.48
CA GLU A 11 -1.06 -1.41 -11.82
C GLU A 11 -1.93 -0.15 -12.06
N LYS A 12 -2.62 0.30 -11.01
CA LYS A 12 -3.43 1.52 -10.98
C LYS A 12 -3.22 2.22 -9.64
N ILE A 13 -3.39 3.53 -9.61
CA ILE A 13 -3.30 4.31 -8.37
C ILE A 13 -4.43 3.85 -7.44
N ILE A 14 -4.07 3.37 -6.25
CA ILE A 14 -5.01 2.90 -5.22
C ILE A 14 -5.18 3.89 -4.06
N GLY A 15 -4.32 4.89 -3.99
CA GLY A 15 -4.33 5.90 -2.94
C GLY A 15 -2.97 6.55 -2.80
N ASP A 16 -2.79 7.16 -1.63
CA ASP A 16 -1.60 7.90 -1.29
C ASP A 16 -0.84 7.19 -0.16
N TYR A 17 0.47 7.06 -0.33
CA TYR A 17 1.43 6.71 0.71
C TYR A 17 1.97 7.98 1.35
N ILE A 18 1.90 8.07 2.67
CA ILE A 18 2.48 9.18 3.44
C ILE A 18 3.88 8.78 3.89
N ASP A 19 4.90 9.52 3.45
CA ASP A 19 6.27 9.34 3.92
C ASP A 19 6.37 9.69 5.41
N PRO A 20 6.68 8.73 6.30
CA PRO A 20 6.73 8.98 7.74
C PRO A 20 7.87 9.92 8.15
N GLN A 21 8.87 10.15 7.30
CA GLN A 21 9.99 11.07 7.59
C GLN A 21 9.66 12.52 7.23
N THR A 22 8.95 12.73 6.11
CA THR A 22 8.74 14.08 5.55
C THR A 22 7.28 14.54 5.63
N GLY A 23 6.34 13.64 5.91
CA GLY A 23 4.90 13.90 5.88
C GLY A 23 4.32 14.10 4.47
N LYS A 24 5.14 13.96 3.42
CA LYS A 24 4.71 14.15 2.03
C LYS A 24 3.85 12.98 1.56
N SER A 25 2.83 13.30 0.76
CA SER A 25 1.94 12.34 0.11
C SER A 25 2.46 11.97 -1.28
N TYR A 26 2.48 10.67 -1.59
CA TYR A 26 2.88 10.11 -2.87
C TYR A 26 1.82 9.15 -3.37
N LYS A 27 1.36 9.32 -4.60
CA LYS A 27 0.46 8.36 -5.24
C LYS A 27 1.13 6.99 -5.31
N THR A 28 0.41 5.94 -4.96
CA THR A 28 0.93 4.58 -4.97
C THR A 28 0.00 3.64 -5.71
N THR A 29 0.60 2.73 -6.47
CA THR A 29 -0.06 1.56 -7.05
C THR A 29 0.13 0.32 -6.16
N VAL A 30 0.92 0.44 -5.10
CA VAL A 30 1.31 -0.67 -4.25
C VAL A 30 0.50 -0.61 -2.96
N GLY A 31 -0.07 -1.74 -2.59
CA GLY A 31 -0.78 -1.86 -1.32
C GLY A 31 -0.67 -3.27 -0.75
N THR A 32 -0.98 -3.37 0.55
CA THR A 32 -1.14 -4.65 1.22
C THR A 32 -2.62 -4.96 1.38
N ILE A 33 -3.03 -6.12 0.88
CA ILE A 33 -4.36 -6.69 1.10
C ILE A 33 -4.36 -7.35 2.47
N HIS A 34 -5.29 -6.94 3.34
CA HIS A 34 -5.57 -7.59 4.62
C HIS A 34 -6.85 -8.41 4.50
N TYR A 35 -6.72 -9.73 4.51
CA TYR A 35 -7.87 -10.63 4.53
C TYR A 35 -8.39 -10.82 5.96
N SER A 36 -9.70 -10.71 6.13
CA SER A 36 -10.39 -11.04 7.38
C SER A 36 -11.75 -11.68 7.11
N LYS A 37 -12.31 -12.36 8.12
CA LYS A 37 -13.64 -13.00 8.00
C LYS A 37 -14.76 -11.98 7.73
N THR A 38 -14.59 -10.74 8.19
CA THR A 38 -15.62 -9.69 8.13
C THR A 38 -15.44 -8.73 6.96
N GLY A 39 -14.39 -8.93 6.14
CA GLY A 39 -14.09 -8.04 5.03
C GLY A 39 -12.61 -8.01 4.68
N THR A 40 -12.32 -7.54 3.48
CA THR A 40 -10.96 -7.36 2.99
C THR A 40 -10.69 -5.89 2.80
N HIS A 41 -9.55 -5.41 3.29
CA HIS A 41 -9.14 -4.01 3.14
C HIS A 41 -7.80 -3.92 2.43
N ILE A 42 -7.65 -2.91 1.57
CA ILE A 42 -6.39 -2.60 0.90
C ILE A 42 -5.79 -1.38 1.62
N VAL A 43 -4.54 -1.50 2.06
CA VAL A 43 -3.80 -0.41 2.68
C VAL A 43 -2.77 0.10 1.68
N PRO A 44 -2.83 1.37 1.22
CA PRO A 44 -1.79 1.96 0.40
C PRO A 44 -0.41 1.87 1.08
N GLU A 45 0.61 1.48 0.32
CA GLU A 45 1.97 1.26 0.82
C GLU A 45 3.02 2.02 0.00
N ARG A 46 4.24 2.05 0.56
CA ARG A 46 5.44 2.61 -0.06
C ARG A 46 5.57 2.10 -1.52
N PRO A 47 5.64 3.00 -2.53
CA PRO A 47 5.88 2.60 -3.91
C PRO A 47 7.24 1.90 -4.08
N ILE A 48 7.42 1.16 -5.18
CA ILE A 48 8.67 0.42 -5.45
C ILE A 48 9.82 1.40 -5.75
N ASP A 49 9.57 2.49 -6.50
CA ASP A 49 10.59 3.42 -7.02
C ASP A 49 10.27 4.92 -6.72
N TRP A 50 10.11 5.33 -5.47
CA TRP A 50 9.67 6.71 -5.11
C TRP A 50 10.74 7.66 -4.56
N ARG A 51 11.98 7.19 -4.39
CA ARG A 51 13.10 7.99 -3.84
C ARG A 51 14.30 8.12 -4.80
N ASP A 52 14.10 7.78 -6.08
CA ASP A 52 15.09 8.05 -7.13
C ASP A 52 15.08 9.53 -7.55
#